data_AF-A0A975F4F7-F1
#
_entry.id   AF-A0A975F4F7-F1
#
_cell.length_a   1.000
_cell.length_b   1.000
_cell.length_c   1.000
_cell.angle_alpha   90.00
_cell.angle_beta   90.00
_cell.angle_gamma   90.00
#
_symmetry.space_group_name_H-M   'P 1'
#
loop_
_entity.id
_entity.type
_entity.pdbx_description
1 polymer ?
#
loop_
_entity_poly.entity_id
_entity_poly.type
_entity_poly.pdbx_seq_one_letter_code
_entity_poly.pdbx_strand_id
1 'polypeptide(L)'
;MNQSERRLFLINKLIYENKDYSDVRIPSDEDGQKKLLRSLMNVREAAPLERDVLKVQDEYLAEELSHKNVVKLSDLDPIQKDIYVWRGDITLLQCDAIVNAANSGMTGCYVPCHLCIDNCIHTFAGMQLRLYCGDMMKKQGHEEPTGHAKITPAFNLPSKYVIHTVGPIIRGTLTQNDRRMLSSCYSSCLKVAEENKVLSIAFCCISTGVFHFPKESAAQIAVETVNSYKASSKSGIKVIFNVFSEQDEILYRRILSEKTL
;
A
#
# COMPACT_ATOMS: atom_id res chain seq x y z
N MET A 1 14.10 -24.46 -6.72
CA MET A 1 12.73 -24.89 -6.42
C MET A 1 11.83 -24.31 -7.49
N ASN A 2 10.89 -25.08 -8.04
CA ASN A 2 9.84 -24.53 -8.89
C ASN A 2 8.80 -23.77 -8.03
N GLN A 3 7.87 -23.06 -8.67
CA GLN A 3 6.94 -22.19 -7.95
C GLN A 3 6.02 -22.93 -6.96
N SER A 4 5.58 -24.14 -7.30
CA SER A 4 4.76 -24.98 -6.41
C SER A 4 5.56 -25.48 -5.21
N GLU A 5 6.81 -25.88 -5.41
CA GLU A 5 7.73 -26.27 -4.32
C GLU A 5 7.99 -25.10 -3.37
N ARG A 6 8.25 -23.90 -3.91
CA ARG A 6 8.44 -22.68 -3.10
C ARG A 6 7.21 -22.39 -2.25
N ARG A 7 6.01 -22.44 -2.85
CA ARG A 7 4.74 -22.22 -2.15
C ARG A 7 4.54 -23.21 -1.00
N LEU A 8 4.70 -24.51 -1.27
CA LEU A 8 4.55 -25.56 -0.25
C LEU A 8 5.61 -25.44 0.85
N PHE A 9 6.85 -25.12 0.50
CA PHE A 9 7.91 -24.88 1.50
C PHE A 9 7.55 -23.74 2.44
N LEU A 10 7.09 -22.60 1.90
CA LEU A 10 6.68 -21.45 2.71
C LEU A 10 5.50 -21.79 3.63
N ILE A 11 4.47 -22.48 3.11
CA ILE A 11 3.32 -22.92 3.91
C ILE A 11 3.79 -23.81 5.07
N ASN A 12 4.62 -24.83 4.79
CA ASN A 12 5.10 -25.74 5.82
C ASN A 12 5.95 -25.03 6.88
N LYS A 13 6.84 -24.11 6.46
CA LYS A 13 7.66 -23.32 7.39
C LYS A 13 6.80 -22.44 8.31
N LEU A 14 5.78 -21.76 7.76
CA LEU A 14 4.90 -20.90 8.53
C LEU A 14 3.96 -21.67 9.47
N ILE A 15 3.49 -22.86 9.08
CA ILE A 15 2.77 -23.77 9.97
C ILE A 15 3.69 -24.27 11.09
N TYR A 16 4.93 -24.64 10.77
CA TYR A 16 5.90 -25.10 11.76
C TYR A 16 6.27 -24.01 12.78
N GLU A 17 6.37 -22.76 12.32
CA GLU A 17 6.71 -21.60 13.17
C GLU A 17 5.65 -21.33 14.23
N ASN A 18 4.36 -21.59 13.95
CA ASN A 18 3.27 -21.39 14.90
C ASN A 18 2.47 -22.68 15.15
N LYS A 19 2.62 -23.24 16.35
CA LYS A 19 1.97 -24.48 16.78
C LYS A 19 0.45 -24.43 16.73
N ASP A 20 -0.17 -23.26 16.81
CA ASP A 20 -1.63 -23.11 16.71
C ASP A 20 -2.16 -23.51 15.31
N TYR A 21 -1.27 -23.62 14.32
CA TYR A 21 -1.60 -24.02 12.96
C TYR A 21 -1.24 -25.47 12.63
N SER A 22 -0.81 -26.29 13.61
CA SER A 22 -0.37 -27.67 13.35
C SER A 22 -1.43 -28.55 12.69
N ASP A 23 -2.71 -28.26 12.93
CA ASP A 23 -3.85 -29.02 12.39
C ASP A 23 -4.37 -28.47 11.06
N VAL A 24 -3.76 -27.39 10.54
CA VAL A 24 -4.17 -26.78 9.26
C VAL A 24 -3.85 -27.72 8.12
N ARG A 25 -4.89 -28.12 7.37
CA ARG A 25 -4.73 -28.94 6.16
C ARG A 25 -4.31 -28.07 4.99
N ILE A 26 -3.21 -28.44 4.34
CA ILE A 26 -2.77 -27.82 3.10
C ILE A 26 -3.69 -28.27 1.95
N PRO A 27 -4.36 -27.34 1.23
CA PRO A 27 -5.19 -27.70 0.08
C PRO A 27 -4.39 -28.40 -1.02
N SER A 28 -5.04 -29.27 -1.79
CA SER A 28 -4.41 -29.98 -2.91
C SER A 28 -4.30 -29.11 -4.16
N ASP A 29 -5.18 -28.12 -4.31
CA ASP A 29 -5.21 -27.20 -5.45
C ASP A 29 -4.35 -25.95 -5.23
N GLU A 30 -3.90 -25.35 -6.33
CA GLU A 30 -3.01 -24.18 -6.29
C GLU A 30 -3.68 -22.95 -5.66
N ASP A 31 -4.94 -22.66 -5.99
CA ASP A 31 -5.63 -21.48 -5.50
C ASP A 31 -5.85 -21.54 -3.99
N GLY A 32 -6.21 -22.72 -3.48
CA GLY A 32 -6.30 -23.02 -2.05
C GLY A 32 -4.95 -22.83 -1.35
N GLN A 33 -3.86 -23.31 -1.94
CA GLN A 33 -2.52 -23.11 -1.40
C GLN A 33 -2.10 -21.63 -1.39
N LYS A 34 -2.40 -20.87 -2.46
CA LYS A 34 -2.11 -19.43 -2.51
C LYS A 34 -2.88 -18.66 -1.43
N LYS A 35 -4.17 -18.96 -1.25
CA LYS A 35 -5.00 -18.39 -0.19
C LYS A 35 -4.48 -18.75 1.20
N LEU A 36 -4.07 -19.99 1.41
CA LEU A 36 -3.47 -20.43 2.68
C LEU A 36 -2.15 -19.71 2.95
N LEU A 37 -1.24 -19.65 1.98
CA LEU A 37 0.04 -18.96 2.13
C LEU A 37 -0.17 -17.48 2.48
N ARG A 38 -1.03 -16.77 1.73
CA ARG A 38 -1.39 -15.39 2.04
C ARG A 38 -1.96 -15.24 3.45
N SER A 39 -2.85 -16.14 3.85
CA SER A 39 -3.46 -16.12 5.19
C SER A 39 -2.41 -16.24 6.29
N LEU A 40 -1.49 -17.21 6.17
CA LEU A 40 -0.39 -17.41 7.11
C LEU A 40 0.55 -16.20 7.18
N MET A 41 0.92 -15.63 6.02
CA MET A 41 1.72 -14.41 5.96
C MET A 41 1.01 -13.21 6.61
N ASN A 42 -0.33 -13.11 6.45
CA ASN A 42 -1.12 -12.01 7.00
C ASN A 42 -1.20 -12.06 8.52
N VAL A 43 -1.25 -13.24 9.14
CA VAL A 43 -1.37 -13.38 10.61
C VAL A 43 -0.02 -13.45 11.32
N ARG A 44 1.08 -13.71 10.60
CA ARG A 44 2.42 -13.81 11.19
C ARG A 44 2.86 -12.50 11.85
N GLU A 45 3.38 -12.57 13.07
CA GLU A 45 3.89 -11.40 13.79
C GLU A 45 5.11 -10.74 13.11
N ALA A 46 5.41 -9.51 13.52
CA ALA A 46 6.62 -8.78 13.12
C ALA A 46 7.87 -9.36 13.83
N ALA A 47 8.30 -10.54 13.37
CA ALA A 47 9.44 -11.29 13.88
C ALA A 47 10.49 -11.56 12.79
N PRO A 48 11.78 -11.74 13.17
CA PRO A 48 12.84 -12.13 12.24
C PRO A 48 12.46 -13.35 11.40
N LEU A 49 12.93 -13.38 10.14
CA LEU A 49 12.75 -14.50 9.22
C LEU A 49 14.05 -15.30 9.12
N GLU A 50 13.94 -16.63 9.07
CA GLU A 50 15.07 -17.47 8.68
C GLU A 50 15.55 -17.09 7.27
N ARG A 51 16.86 -17.16 7.03
CA ARG A 51 17.45 -16.70 5.77
C ARG A 51 16.95 -17.47 4.55
N ASP A 52 16.71 -18.78 4.71
CA ASP A 52 16.15 -19.64 3.67
C ASP A 52 14.69 -19.29 3.38
N VAL A 53 13.87 -19.05 4.41
CA VAL A 53 12.48 -18.60 4.27
C VAL A 53 12.39 -17.28 3.52
N LEU A 54 13.20 -16.29 3.91
CA LEU A 54 13.24 -14.98 3.23
C LEU A 54 13.62 -15.14 1.76
N LYS A 55 14.69 -15.88 1.46
CA LYS A 55 15.14 -16.11 0.08
C LYS A 55 14.07 -16.78 -0.77
N VAL A 56 13.44 -17.85 -0.26
CA VAL A 56 12.40 -18.58 -1.00
C VAL A 56 11.16 -17.72 -1.22
N GLN A 57 10.79 -16.88 -0.25
CA GLN A 57 9.69 -15.92 -0.38
C GLN A 57 9.97 -14.89 -1.47
N ASP A 58 11.16 -14.29 -1.47
CA ASP A 58 11.52 -13.27 -2.46
C ASP A 58 11.53 -13.86 -3.88
N GLU A 59 12.08 -15.07 -4.06
CA GLU A 59 12.00 -15.79 -5.34
C GLU A 59 10.54 -16.11 -5.74
N TYR A 60 9.69 -16.51 -4.79
CA TYR A 60 8.28 -16.80 -5.04
C TYR A 60 7.50 -15.55 -5.48
N LEU A 61 7.68 -14.42 -4.78
CA LEU A 61 7.00 -13.16 -5.09
C LEU A 61 7.50 -12.57 -6.41
N ALA A 62 8.80 -12.65 -6.70
CA ALA A 62 9.36 -12.22 -7.97
C ALA A 62 8.79 -13.01 -9.16
N GLU A 63 8.65 -14.33 -9.01
CA GLU A 63 8.02 -15.18 -10.04
C GLU A 63 6.53 -14.83 -10.21
N GLU A 64 5.76 -14.66 -9.12
CA GLU A 64 4.35 -14.24 -9.21
C GLU A 64 4.21 -12.91 -9.93
N LEU A 65 5.10 -11.95 -9.64
CA LEU A 65 5.12 -10.63 -10.28
C LEU A 65 5.47 -10.71 -11.77
N SER A 66 6.39 -11.61 -12.16
CA SER A 66 6.81 -11.78 -13.55
C SER A 66 5.68 -12.22 -14.49
N HIS A 67 4.64 -12.85 -13.95
CA HIS A 67 3.44 -13.26 -14.67
C HIS A 67 2.35 -12.16 -14.70
N LYS A 68 2.63 -10.97 -14.17
CA LYS A 68 1.71 -9.82 -14.14
C LYS A 68 2.20 -8.71 -15.07
N ASN A 69 1.24 -7.90 -15.52
CA ASN A 69 1.54 -6.71 -16.31
C ASN A 69 1.93 -5.56 -15.38
N VAL A 70 3.23 -5.41 -15.13
CA VAL A 70 3.79 -4.23 -14.45
C VAL A 70 3.63 -3.01 -15.35
N VAL A 71 3.04 -1.95 -14.81
CA VAL A 71 2.83 -0.68 -15.52
C VAL A 71 3.89 0.31 -15.08
N LYS A 72 4.57 0.98 -16.01
CA LYS A 72 5.52 2.04 -15.68
C LYS A 72 4.84 3.38 -15.73
N LEU A 73 5.31 4.33 -14.92
CA LEU A 73 4.87 5.72 -15.02
C LEU A 73 5.09 6.32 -16.43
N SER A 74 6.12 5.86 -17.15
CA SER A 74 6.37 6.28 -18.54
C SER A 74 5.28 5.86 -19.53
N ASP A 75 4.47 4.88 -19.16
CA ASP A 75 3.41 4.32 -20.00
C ASP A 75 2.07 5.05 -19.76
N LEU A 76 2.05 6.02 -18.84
CA LEU A 76 0.86 6.77 -18.46
C LEU A 76 0.89 8.18 -19.04
N ASP A 77 -0.27 8.62 -19.54
CA ASP A 77 -0.47 10.00 -19.97
C ASP A 77 -0.91 10.89 -18.79
N PRO A 78 -0.30 12.08 -18.61
CA PRO A 78 -0.72 13.02 -17.58
C PRO A 78 -2.10 13.63 -17.93
N ILE A 79 -2.93 13.82 -16.91
CA ILE A 79 -4.20 14.58 -17.02
C ILE A 79 -3.93 16.08 -16.91
N GLN A 80 -2.96 16.44 -16.05
CA GLN A 80 -2.41 17.78 -15.90
C GLN A 80 -0.89 17.65 -15.74
N LYS A 81 -0.16 18.76 -15.84
CA LYS A 81 1.30 18.74 -15.65
C LYS A 81 1.70 17.99 -14.37
N ASP A 82 2.47 16.92 -14.54
CA ASP A 82 2.96 16.05 -13.45
C ASP A 82 1.87 15.39 -12.59
N ILE A 83 0.64 15.28 -13.08
CA ILE A 83 -0.50 14.66 -12.39
C ILE A 83 -1.17 13.64 -13.31
N TYR A 84 -1.32 12.42 -12.80
CA TYR A 84 -1.81 11.25 -13.54
C TYR A 84 -2.98 10.63 -12.78
N VAL A 85 -3.86 9.94 -13.52
CA VAL A 85 -4.88 9.05 -12.95
C VAL A 85 -4.69 7.69 -13.56
N TRP A 86 -4.63 6.64 -12.73
CA TRP A 86 -4.45 5.28 -13.22
C TRP A 86 -5.37 4.31 -12.49
N ARG A 87 -6.19 3.59 -13.25
CA ARG A 87 -7.05 2.53 -12.74
C ARG A 87 -6.31 1.19 -12.79
N GLY A 88 -6.01 0.61 -11.63
CA GLY A 88 -5.26 -0.64 -11.56
C GLY A 88 -4.84 -1.04 -10.16
N ASP A 89 -4.13 -2.16 -10.06
CA ASP A 89 -3.55 -2.65 -8.81
C ASP A 89 -2.27 -1.87 -8.48
N ILE A 90 -2.29 -1.05 -7.44
CA ILE A 90 -1.12 -0.23 -7.04
C ILE A 90 0.16 -1.04 -6.85
N THR A 91 0.05 -2.32 -6.52
CA THR A 91 1.21 -3.21 -6.29
C THR A 91 1.91 -3.62 -7.59
N LEU A 92 1.34 -3.27 -8.74
CA LEU A 92 1.91 -3.49 -10.08
C LEU A 92 2.44 -2.20 -10.73
N LEU A 93 2.41 -1.07 -10.02
CA LEU A 93 2.88 0.21 -10.55
C LEU A 93 4.38 0.42 -10.26
N GLN A 94 5.17 0.52 -11.32
CA GLN A 94 6.57 0.90 -11.25
C GLN A 94 6.70 2.44 -11.24
N CYS A 95 6.70 2.99 -10.03
CA CYS A 95 7.04 4.38 -9.71
C CYS A 95 8.04 4.41 -8.53
N ASP A 96 8.46 5.59 -8.08
CA ASP A 96 9.42 5.64 -6.95
C ASP A 96 8.76 5.23 -5.63
N ALA A 97 7.57 5.74 -5.30
CA ALA A 97 6.86 5.39 -4.08
C ALA A 97 5.37 5.14 -4.32
N ILE A 98 4.82 4.14 -3.64
CA ILE A 98 3.37 3.95 -3.50
C ILE A 98 2.94 4.30 -2.07
N VAL A 99 1.72 4.78 -1.90
CA VAL A 99 1.17 5.11 -0.58
C VAL A 99 0.30 3.97 -0.07
N ASN A 100 0.59 3.54 1.16
CA ASN A 100 -0.22 2.61 1.91
C ASN A 100 -1.12 3.38 2.91
N ALA A 101 -2.43 3.14 2.84
CA ALA A 101 -3.37 3.55 3.88
C ALA A 101 -3.31 2.56 5.06
N ALA A 102 -2.39 2.84 5.98
CA ALA A 102 -2.10 2.00 7.13
C ALA A 102 -3.09 2.23 8.29
N ASN A 103 -3.09 1.30 9.25
CA ASN A 103 -3.65 1.50 10.58
C ASN A 103 -2.57 2.05 11.55
N SER A 104 -2.99 2.54 12.73
CA SER A 104 -2.09 3.17 13.72
C SER A 104 -0.98 2.24 14.24
N GLY A 105 -1.17 0.92 14.17
CA GLY A 105 -0.15 -0.07 14.50
C GLY A 105 0.93 -0.24 13.44
N MET A 106 0.75 0.27 12.22
CA MET A 106 1.72 0.34 11.11
C MET A 106 2.35 -0.99 10.65
N THR A 107 1.96 -2.13 11.22
CA THR A 107 2.52 -3.45 10.90
C THR A 107 1.68 -4.21 9.88
N GLY A 108 0.81 -3.52 9.14
CA GLY A 108 -0.05 -4.11 8.13
C GLY A 108 -1.37 -4.66 8.69
N CYS A 109 -2.10 -5.37 7.83
CA CYS A 109 -3.38 -5.97 8.17
C CYS A 109 -3.21 -7.44 8.61
N TYR A 110 -3.79 -7.80 9.76
CA TYR A 110 -3.75 -9.16 10.32
C TYR A 110 -4.95 -10.03 9.95
N VAL A 111 -5.92 -9.49 9.21
CA VAL A 111 -7.11 -10.25 8.80
C VAL A 111 -6.76 -11.08 7.55
N PRO A 112 -6.86 -12.42 7.59
CA PRO A 112 -6.53 -13.29 6.47
C PRO A 112 -7.24 -12.88 5.18
N CYS A 113 -6.46 -12.69 4.10
CA CYS A 113 -6.97 -12.37 2.77
C CYS A 113 -7.91 -11.15 2.70
N HIS A 114 -7.83 -10.23 3.66
CA HIS A 114 -8.68 -9.04 3.67
C HIS A 114 -8.41 -8.18 2.43
N LEU A 115 -9.48 -7.68 1.79
CA LEU A 115 -9.40 -6.89 0.56
C LEU A 115 -9.11 -5.40 0.84
N CYS A 116 -8.26 -5.10 1.83
CA CYS A 116 -7.78 -3.74 2.08
C CYS A 116 -6.40 -3.52 1.44
N ILE A 117 -6.10 -2.26 1.11
CA ILE A 117 -4.83 -1.90 0.45
C ILE A 117 -3.60 -2.28 1.28
N ASP A 118 -3.72 -2.15 2.60
CA ASP A 118 -2.68 -2.49 3.57
C ASP A 118 -2.33 -3.99 3.51
N ASN A 119 -3.33 -4.85 3.41
CA ASN A 119 -3.12 -6.29 3.24
C ASN A 119 -2.45 -6.61 1.90
N CYS A 120 -2.91 -5.99 0.81
CA CYS A 120 -2.34 -6.21 -0.52
C CYS A 120 -0.85 -5.78 -0.57
N ILE A 121 -0.54 -4.56 -0.13
CA ILE A 121 0.83 -4.04 -0.12
C ILE A 121 1.75 -4.92 0.74
N HIS A 122 1.35 -5.26 1.97
CA HIS A 122 2.17 -6.12 2.83
C HIS A 122 2.32 -7.55 2.28
N THR A 123 1.29 -8.11 1.66
CA THR A 123 1.36 -9.46 1.06
C THR A 123 2.38 -9.49 -0.08
N PHE A 124 2.31 -8.52 -1.00
CA PHE A 124 3.14 -8.53 -2.20
C PHE A 124 4.54 -7.91 -2.01
N ALA A 125 4.74 -7.05 -1.00
CA ALA A 125 6.07 -6.63 -0.58
C ALA A 125 6.84 -7.75 0.12
N GLY A 126 6.15 -8.62 0.85
CA GLY A 126 6.71 -9.73 1.63
C GLY A 126 6.84 -9.43 3.12
N MET A 127 7.07 -10.48 3.92
CA MET A 127 7.01 -10.43 5.39
C MET A 127 8.07 -9.49 6.01
N GLN A 128 9.18 -9.23 5.32
CA GLN A 128 10.19 -8.25 5.75
C GLN A 128 9.65 -6.82 5.83
N LEU A 129 8.61 -6.44 5.08
CA LEU A 129 7.99 -5.12 5.23
C LEU A 129 7.35 -4.98 6.62
N ARG A 130 6.64 -6.01 7.08
CA ARG A 130 6.06 -6.04 8.43
C ARG A 130 7.14 -5.99 9.51
N LEU A 131 8.22 -6.75 9.36
CA LEU A 131 9.34 -6.72 10.30
C LEU A 131 9.96 -5.32 10.37
N TYR A 132 10.24 -4.70 9.22
CA TYR A 132 10.79 -3.35 9.14
C TYR A 132 9.89 -2.33 9.83
N CYS A 133 8.57 -2.38 9.57
CA CYS A 133 7.60 -1.55 10.26
C CYS A 133 7.57 -1.81 11.77
N GLY A 134 7.60 -3.09 12.19
CA GLY A 134 7.60 -3.47 13.60
C GLY A 134 8.80 -2.92 14.36
N ASP A 135 10.00 -3.00 13.79
CA ASP A 135 11.21 -2.43 14.39
C ASP A 135 11.17 -0.91 14.45
N MET A 136 10.62 -0.26 13.42
CA MET A 136 10.39 1.18 13.39
C MET A 136 9.42 1.62 14.49
N MET A 137 8.30 0.91 14.67
CA MET A 137 7.30 1.21 15.70
C MET A 137 7.80 0.92 17.11
N LYS A 138 8.56 -0.17 17.32
CA LYS A 138 9.23 -0.45 18.60
C LYS A 138 10.18 0.67 19.02
N LYS A 139 10.95 1.21 18.08
CA LYS A 139 11.85 2.36 18.32
C LYS A 139 11.08 3.64 18.64
N GLN A 140 9.93 3.85 18.00
CA GLN A 140 9.05 4.99 18.27
C GLN A 140 8.38 4.90 19.65
N GLY A 141 7.97 3.71 20.07
CA GLY A 141 7.39 3.46 21.39
C GLY A 141 5.91 3.86 21.56
N HIS A 142 5.24 4.29 20.49
CA HIS A 142 3.80 4.59 20.48
C HIS A 142 3.19 4.37 19.09
N GLU A 143 1.86 4.25 19.03
CA GLU A 143 1.12 4.13 17.77
C GLU A 143 1.27 5.37 16.88
N GLU A 144 1.16 5.18 15.57
CA GLU A 144 1.32 6.28 14.61
C GLU A 144 0.06 7.16 14.59
N PRO A 145 0.20 8.49 14.78
CA PRO A 145 -0.95 9.37 14.76
C PRO A 145 -1.55 9.52 13.36
N THR A 146 -2.86 9.74 13.30
CA THR A 146 -3.57 10.09 12.07
C THR A 146 -2.97 11.33 11.40
N GLY A 147 -2.81 11.31 10.08
CA GLY A 147 -2.29 12.45 9.30
C GLY A 147 -0.77 12.51 9.17
N HIS A 148 -0.05 11.57 9.79
CA HIS A 148 1.41 11.42 9.69
C HIS A 148 1.79 10.34 8.68
N ALA A 149 3.02 10.41 8.18
CA ALA A 149 3.56 9.46 7.21
C ALA A 149 4.97 8.97 7.57
N LYS A 150 5.28 7.73 7.17
CA LYS A 150 6.61 7.11 7.28
C LYS A 150 7.00 6.39 5.99
N ILE A 151 8.29 6.29 5.70
CA ILE A 151 8.80 5.63 4.49
C ILE A 151 9.56 4.34 4.82
N THR A 152 9.39 3.33 3.98
CA THR A 152 10.10 2.06 4.03
C THR A 152 10.55 1.64 2.63
N PRO A 153 11.55 0.74 2.49
CA PRO A 153 11.78 0.04 1.23
C PRO A 153 10.55 -0.77 0.82
N ALA A 154 10.29 -0.90 -0.48
CA ALA A 154 9.13 -1.64 -0.98
C ALA A 154 9.39 -3.16 -1.18
N PHE A 155 10.65 -3.59 -1.03
CA PHE A 155 11.08 -4.98 -1.15
C PHE A 155 10.74 -5.62 -2.49
N ASN A 156 9.75 -6.51 -2.56
CA ASN A 156 9.41 -7.25 -3.78
C ASN A 156 8.42 -6.51 -4.70
N LEU A 157 7.97 -5.32 -4.33
CA LEU A 157 7.11 -4.50 -5.20
C LEU A 157 7.92 -3.85 -6.34
N PRO A 158 7.30 -3.52 -7.48
CA PRO A 158 7.95 -2.75 -8.55
C PRO A 158 8.37 -1.33 -8.14
N SER A 159 7.75 -0.76 -7.10
CA SER A 159 8.14 0.54 -6.56
C SER A 159 9.42 0.44 -5.75
N LYS A 160 10.10 1.57 -5.50
CA LYS A 160 11.31 1.58 -4.65
C LYS A 160 10.94 1.68 -3.17
N TYR A 161 9.90 2.45 -2.86
CA TYR A 161 9.47 2.73 -1.51
C TYR A 161 7.96 2.51 -1.32
N VAL A 162 7.59 2.30 -0.05
CA VAL A 162 6.21 2.43 0.43
C VAL A 162 6.18 3.57 1.44
N ILE A 163 5.28 4.54 1.23
CA ILE A 163 4.98 5.59 2.19
C ILE A 163 3.69 5.23 2.89
N HIS A 164 3.77 4.98 4.19
CA HIS A 164 2.65 4.56 5.03
C HIS A 164 2.06 5.79 5.71
N THR A 165 0.75 5.97 5.62
CA THR A 165 0.03 7.04 6.32
C THR A 165 -1.21 6.50 7.01
N VAL A 166 -1.50 7.04 8.20
CA VAL A 166 -2.70 6.67 8.97
C VAL A 166 -3.82 7.66 8.66
N GLY A 167 -4.87 7.18 8.00
CA GLY A 167 -6.03 7.99 7.61
C GLY A 167 -7.10 8.09 8.70
N PRO A 168 -7.95 9.13 8.71
CA PRO A 168 -9.08 9.23 9.63
C PRO A 168 -10.12 8.12 9.37
N ILE A 169 -10.81 7.68 10.42
CA ILE A 169 -11.90 6.69 10.36
C ILE A 169 -13.22 7.40 10.65
N ILE A 170 -14.16 7.33 9.71
CA ILE A 170 -15.45 8.03 9.83
C ILE A 170 -16.47 7.10 10.49
N ARG A 171 -16.88 7.45 11.72
CA ARG A 171 -17.88 6.70 12.53
C ARG A 171 -19.26 7.37 12.56
N GLY A 172 -19.40 8.54 11.96
CA GLY A 172 -20.63 9.35 11.98
C GLY A 172 -20.58 10.43 10.90
N THR A 173 -21.16 11.60 11.19
CA THR A 173 -21.13 12.72 10.25
C THR A 173 -19.70 13.21 10.03
N LEU A 174 -19.33 13.40 8.77
CA LEU A 174 -18.01 13.90 8.37
C LEU A 174 -17.77 15.30 8.95
N THR A 175 -16.73 15.44 9.78
CA THR A 175 -16.39 16.70 10.45
C THR A 175 -15.30 17.49 9.71
N GLN A 176 -15.12 18.77 10.07
CA GLN A 176 -14.00 19.56 9.54
C GLN A 176 -12.64 19.00 9.98
N ASN A 177 -12.57 18.38 11.17
CA ASN A 177 -11.34 17.76 11.65
C ASN A 177 -10.94 16.56 10.78
N ASP A 178 -11.91 15.72 10.40
CA ASP A 178 -11.66 14.58 9.52
C ASP A 178 -11.10 15.03 8.16
N ARG A 179 -11.65 16.10 7.60
CA ARG A 179 -11.16 16.68 6.35
C ARG A 179 -9.73 17.20 6.47
N ARG A 180 -9.41 17.88 7.58
CA ARG A 180 -8.04 18.34 7.88
C ARG A 180 -7.07 17.17 8.05
N MET A 181 -7.48 16.11 8.75
CA MET A 181 -6.67 14.92 8.94
C MET A 181 -6.38 14.20 7.61
N LEU A 182 -7.37 14.09 6.73
CA LEU A 182 -7.15 13.52 5.40
C LEU A 182 -6.18 14.38 4.58
N SER A 183 -6.36 15.70 4.57
CA SER A 183 -5.41 16.62 3.91
C SER A 183 -3.99 16.51 4.50
N SER A 184 -3.87 16.33 5.82
CA SER A 184 -2.58 16.08 6.47
C SER A 184 -1.91 14.80 5.96
N CYS A 185 -2.66 13.72 5.71
CA CYS A 185 -2.10 12.49 5.15
C CYS A 185 -1.38 12.75 3.81
N TYR A 186 -2.06 13.43 2.86
CA TYR A 186 -1.47 13.75 1.56
C TYR A 186 -0.25 14.66 1.67
N SER A 187 -0.35 15.72 2.48
CA SER A 187 0.75 16.67 2.70
C SER A 187 1.97 16.00 3.34
N SER A 188 1.75 15.17 4.37
CA SER A 188 2.82 14.42 5.04
C SER A 188 3.49 13.43 4.10
N CYS A 189 2.73 12.71 3.27
CA CYS A 189 3.29 11.82 2.26
C CYS A 189 4.18 12.54 1.25
N LEU A 190 3.72 13.70 0.74
CA LEU A 190 4.50 14.51 -0.20
C LEU A 190 5.78 15.07 0.44
N LYS A 191 5.69 15.53 1.70
CA LYS A 191 6.84 16.00 2.45
C LYS A 191 7.89 14.90 2.66
N VAL A 192 7.45 13.73 3.11
CA VAL A 192 8.33 12.55 3.27
C VAL A 192 8.95 12.16 1.92
N ALA A 193 8.20 12.23 0.83
CA ALA A 193 8.73 11.97 -0.51
C ALA A 193 9.84 12.95 -0.89
N GLU A 194 9.66 14.26 -0.68
CA GLU A 194 10.69 15.28 -0.95
C GLU A 194 11.95 15.08 -0.10
N GLU A 195 11.79 14.85 1.20
CA GLU A 195 12.89 14.60 2.14
C GLU A 195 13.74 13.39 1.73
N ASN A 196 13.13 12.41 1.05
CA ASN A 196 13.77 11.19 0.58
C ASN A 196 14.08 11.20 -0.93
N LYS A 197 13.96 12.35 -1.61
CA LYS A 197 14.26 12.53 -3.04
C LYS A 197 13.47 11.59 -3.95
N VAL A 198 12.24 11.23 -3.55
CA VAL A 198 11.28 10.48 -4.36
C VAL A 198 10.77 11.40 -5.47
N LEU A 199 10.82 10.97 -6.73
CA LEU A 199 10.43 11.78 -7.89
C LEU A 199 9.01 11.49 -8.36
N SER A 200 8.44 10.36 -7.96
CA SER A 200 7.06 9.99 -8.29
C SER A 200 6.36 9.24 -7.15
N ILE A 201 5.12 9.62 -6.87
CA ILE A 201 4.31 9.06 -5.78
C ILE A 201 2.93 8.65 -6.29
N ALA A 202 2.50 7.43 -5.97
CA ALA A 202 1.16 6.95 -6.27
C ALA A 202 0.31 6.86 -5.00
N PHE A 203 -0.80 7.59 -4.97
CA PHE A 203 -1.77 7.56 -3.89
C PHE A 203 -2.89 6.57 -4.21
N CYS A 204 -3.15 5.63 -3.31
CA CYS A 204 -4.44 4.93 -3.28
C CYS A 204 -5.54 5.88 -2.75
N CYS A 205 -6.82 5.50 -2.86
CA CYS A 205 -7.94 6.23 -2.25
C CYS A 205 -7.95 6.13 -0.70
N ILE A 206 -7.11 6.94 -0.02
CA ILE A 206 -6.93 6.95 1.44
C ILE A 206 -8.28 7.14 2.16
N SER A 207 -8.50 6.36 3.22
CA SER A 207 -9.70 6.37 4.08
C SER A 207 -11.04 6.08 3.41
N THR A 208 -11.08 5.79 2.10
CA THR A 208 -12.31 5.31 1.45
C THR A 208 -12.52 3.81 1.70
N GLY A 209 -13.72 3.29 1.43
CA GLY A 209 -14.04 1.89 1.69
C GLY A 209 -14.13 1.59 3.19
N VAL A 210 -13.18 0.83 3.74
CA VAL A 210 -13.19 0.33 5.13
C VAL A 210 -13.27 1.44 6.19
N PHE A 211 -12.73 2.62 5.91
CA PHE A 211 -12.75 3.77 6.84
C PHE A 211 -13.88 4.77 6.57
N HIS A 212 -14.77 4.43 5.63
CA HIS A 212 -16.03 5.12 5.34
C HIS A 212 -15.94 6.61 4.99
N PHE A 213 -14.77 7.12 4.58
CA PHE A 213 -14.68 8.49 4.08
C PHE A 213 -15.46 8.59 2.75
N PRO A 214 -16.41 9.55 2.61
CA PRO A 214 -17.18 9.71 1.38
C PRO A 214 -16.28 9.98 0.17
N LYS A 215 -16.41 9.15 -0.87
CA LYS A 215 -15.50 9.12 -2.03
C LYS A 215 -15.31 10.48 -2.70
N GLU A 216 -16.39 11.20 -2.98
CA GLU A 216 -16.34 12.51 -3.64
C GLU A 216 -15.61 13.55 -2.79
N SER A 217 -15.90 13.61 -1.48
CA SER A 217 -15.16 14.49 -0.55
C SER A 217 -13.69 14.09 -0.43
N ALA A 218 -13.37 12.78 -0.39
CA ALA A 218 -12.00 12.31 -0.32
C ALA A 218 -11.19 12.69 -1.57
N ALA A 219 -11.76 12.47 -2.76
CA ALA A 219 -11.12 12.81 -4.02
C ALA A 219 -10.90 14.32 -4.17
N GLN A 220 -11.88 15.14 -3.77
CA GLN A 220 -11.73 16.60 -3.78
C GLN A 220 -10.57 17.04 -2.88
N ILE A 221 -10.52 16.54 -1.64
CA ILE A 221 -9.45 16.86 -0.68
C ILE A 221 -8.08 16.39 -1.20
N ALA A 222 -8.01 15.20 -1.81
CA ALA A 222 -6.79 14.66 -2.39
C ALA A 222 -6.23 15.59 -3.46
N VAL A 223 -7.06 15.96 -4.45
CA VAL A 223 -6.66 16.83 -5.56
C VAL A 223 -6.31 18.24 -5.07
N GLU A 224 -7.14 18.83 -4.19
CA GLU A 224 -6.88 20.16 -3.62
C GLU A 224 -5.56 20.22 -2.85
N THR A 225 -5.32 19.21 -2.01
CA THR A 225 -4.11 19.17 -1.18
C THR A 225 -2.87 18.99 -2.04
N VAL A 226 -2.89 18.07 -3.01
CA VAL A 226 -1.76 17.85 -3.93
C VAL A 226 -1.45 19.11 -4.73
N ASN A 227 -2.46 19.75 -5.30
CA ASN A 227 -2.27 20.98 -6.08
C ASN A 227 -1.74 22.13 -5.21
N SER A 228 -2.29 22.32 -4.01
CA SER A 228 -1.84 23.35 -3.07
C SER A 228 -0.40 23.12 -2.60
N TYR A 229 -0.04 21.86 -2.34
CA TYR A 229 1.32 21.47 -1.96
C TYR A 229 2.30 21.79 -3.10
N LYS A 230 2.02 21.29 -4.32
CA LYS A 230 2.87 21.53 -5.49
C LYS A 230 3.05 23.02 -5.79
N ALA A 231 1.98 23.82 -5.67
CA ALA A 231 2.04 25.26 -5.91
C ALA A 231 2.90 25.99 -4.86
N SER A 232 2.76 25.63 -3.58
CA SER A 232 3.46 26.30 -2.47
C SER A 232 4.93 25.89 -2.34
N SER A 233 5.25 24.60 -2.51
CA SER A 233 6.62 24.09 -2.41
C SER A 233 7.39 24.11 -3.74
N LYS A 234 6.71 24.40 -4.86
CA LYS A 234 7.23 24.24 -6.23
C LYS A 234 7.70 22.81 -6.52
N SER A 235 7.03 21.82 -5.91
CA SER A 235 7.38 20.41 -6.02
C SER A 235 7.36 19.91 -7.46
N GLY A 236 8.46 19.28 -7.88
CA GLY A 236 8.57 18.56 -9.15
C GLY A 236 8.07 17.11 -9.10
N ILE A 237 7.55 16.64 -7.95
CA ILE A 237 7.12 15.24 -7.80
C ILE A 237 5.94 14.94 -8.71
N LYS A 238 6.04 13.89 -9.51
CA LYS A 238 4.93 13.36 -10.31
C LYS A 238 3.95 12.62 -9.40
N VAL A 239 2.67 12.98 -9.46
CA VAL A 239 1.64 12.40 -8.59
C VAL A 239 0.69 11.55 -9.42
N ILE A 240 0.48 10.30 -9.00
CA ILE A 240 -0.47 9.37 -9.60
C ILE A 240 -1.61 9.15 -8.60
N PHE A 241 -2.84 9.50 -8.98
CA PHE A 241 -4.02 9.04 -8.26
C PHE A 241 -4.39 7.66 -8.77
N ASN A 242 -4.01 6.63 -8.01
CA ASN A 242 -4.38 5.26 -8.28
C ASN A 242 -5.80 4.98 -7.75
N VAL A 243 -6.63 4.42 -8.61
CA VAL A 243 -8.01 4.05 -8.31
C VAL A 243 -8.26 2.59 -8.72
N PHE A 244 -9.24 1.94 -8.10
CA PHE A 244 -9.60 0.56 -8.46
C PHE A 244 -10.84 0.49 -9.35
N SER A 245 -11.87 1.27 -9.02
CA SER A 245 -13.14 1.26 -9.75
C SER A 245 -13.18 2.27 -10.89
N GLU A 246 -13.98 1.96 -11.91
CA GLU A 246 -14.27 2.89 -13.00
C GLU A 246 -14.95 4.17 -12.51
N GLN A 247 -15.84 4.06 -11.51
CA GLN A 247 -16.51 5.23 -10.96
C GLN A 247 -15.53 6.19 -10.27
N ASP A 248 -14.55 5.66 -9.54
CA ASP A 248 -13.50 6.48 -8.92
C ASP A 248 -12.61 7.13 -9.99
N GLU A 249 -12.29 6.41 -11.08
CA GLU A 249 -11.54 6.98 -12.21
C GLU A 249 -12.26 8.17 -12.84
N ILE A 250 -13.54 8.00 -13.18
CA ILE A 250 -14.37 9.07 -13.75
C ILE A 250 -14.42 10.27 -12.80
N LEU A 251 -14.59 10.02 -11.50
CA LEU A 251 -14.63 11.06 -10.47
C LEU A 251 -13.32 11.88 -10.44
N TYR A 252 -12.16 11.22 -10.34
CA TYR A 252 -10.87 11.92 -10.31
C TYR A 252 -10.60 12.68 -11.61
N ARG A 253 -10.91 12.09 -12.77
CA ARG A 253 -10.75 12.75 -14.09
C ARG A 253 -11.63 13.99 -14.21
N ARG A 254 -12.88 13.94 -13.72
CA ARG A 254 -13.80 15.09 -13.69
C ARG A 254 -13.23 16.21 -12.83
N ILE A 255 -12.85 15.92 -11.57
CA ILE A 255 -12.31 16.91 -10.63
C ILE A 255 -11.04 17.59 -11.19
N LEU A 256 -10.18 16.82 -11.86
CA LEU A 256 -8.96 17.35 -12.47
C LEU A 256 -9.25 18.17 -13.74
N SER A 257 -10.22 17.78 -14.56
CA SER A 257 -10.60 18.53 -15.76
C SER A 257 -11.20 19.90 -15.43
N GLU A 258 -12.04 19.99 -14.40
CA GLU A 258 -12.74 21.22 -13.99
C GLU A 258 -11.81 22.33 -13.48
N LYS A 259 -10.59 22.00 -13.04
CA LYS A 259 -9.61 22.96 -12.48
C LYS A 259 -8.63 23.53 -13.51
N THR A 260 -8.89 23.33 -14.81
CA THR A 260 -8.02 23.79 -15.91
C THR A 260 -8.49 25.13 -16.50
N LEU A 261 -9.38 25.86 -15.81
CA LEU A 261 -9.89 27.18 -16.20
C LEU A 261 -9.35 28.28 -15.28
#